data_AF-A0A1S9IE70-F1
#
_entry.id   AF-A0A1S9IE70-F1
#
_cell.length_a   1.000
_cell.length_b   1.000
_cell.length_c   1.000
_cell.angle_alpha   90.00
_cell.angle_beta   90.00
_cell.angle_gamma   90.00
#
_symmetry.space_group_name_H-M   'P 1'
#
loop_
_entity.id
_entity.type
_entity.pdbx_description
1 polymer ?
#
loop_
_entity_poly.entity_id
_entity_poly.type
_entity_poly.pdbx_seq_one_letter_code
_entity_poly.pdbx_strand_id
1 'polypeptide(L)'
;MSNGNLGIIERKARIFNIQKYNMYDGDGIRTLVFFQGCPLRCKWCANPEGLEKKYRIMFKSNSCINCGACASVCPVGIHTISNKTLKHEVNRDIDCIGCGKCKEACVKSTISIVGEEKTISELLKIVEEDRIFYEMSGGGVTLGGGEVLMQPEAATSLLMACKQAGINTAIETCGYTNIDTILKVAEFVDLFLFDIKNINSDKHRELTGVRNERILENLQELLKNKYNVKIRMPLLKGINDSQDEIEKTMEFLLPYKDYKNFKGIDLLPYHKMGVNKYNQLGIEYPIKDDPSLNSEDLDRIEGWIKKYDLPVKVVRH
;
A
#
# COMPACT_ATOMS: atom_id res chain seq x y z
N MET A 1 -9.82 34.77 -14.76
CA MET A 1 -9.49 34.00 -15.97
C MET A 1 -8.32 33.09 -15.65
N SER A 2 -8.58 31.80 -15.51
CA SER A 2 -7.58 30.74 -15.66
C SER A 2 -8.34 29.44 -15.90
N ASN A 3 -8.93 29.34 -17.10
CA ASN A 3 -9.27 28.04 -17.70
C ASN A 3 -7.94 27.34 -18.01
N GLY A 4 -7.26 26.86 -16.98
CA GLY A 4 -6.14 25.94 -17.09
C GLY A 4 -6.69 24.54 -17.18
N ASN A 5 -7.28 24.19 -18.33
CA ASN A 5 -7.59 22.80 -18.61
C ASN A 5 -6.22 22.13 -18.83
N LEU A 6 -5.61 21.62 -17.75
CA LEU A 6 -4.24 21.08 -17.69
C LEU A 6 -3.99 19.86 -18.61
N GLY A 7 -4.84 19.58 -19.60
CA GLY A 7 -4.76 18.36 -20.40
C GLY A 7 -4.90 17.10 -19.56
N ILE A 8 -5.50 17.20 -18.37
CA ILE A 8 -5.69 16.08 -17.44
C ILE A 8 -6.63 15.07 -18.11
N ILE A 9 -6.13 13.85 -18.30
CA ILE A 9 -6.96 12.73 -18.72
C ILE A 9 -7.81 12.34 -17.52
N GLU A 10 -9.07 12.75 -17.53
CA GLU A 10 -9.97 12.49 -16.42
C GLU A 10 -10.28 10.99 -16.29
N ARG A 11 -10.05 10.45 -15.10
CA ARG A 11 -10.29 9.06 -14.73
C ARG A 11 -10.81 9.04 -13.29
N LYS A 12 -11.35 7.89 -12.87
CA LYS A 12 -11.66 7.66 -11.46
C LYS A 12 -10.68 6.65 -10.90
N ALA A 13 -10.14 6.94 -9.72
CA ALA A 13 -9.39 5.98 -8.92
C ALA A 13 -10.24 5.57 -7.72
N ARG A 14 -10.23 4.28 -7.40
CA ARG A 14 -10.79 3.76 -6.16
C ARG A 14 -9.70 3.74 -5.09
N ILE A 15 -9.89 4.52 -4.04
CA ILE A 15 -8.92 4.66 -2.95
C ILE A 15 -9.57 4.32 -1.60
N PHE A 16 -8.76 3.96 -0.60
CA PHE A 16 -9.26 3.72 0.75
C PHE A 16 -8.75 4.71 1.79
N ASN A 17 -7.70 5.47 1.48
CA ASN A 17 -7.14 6.45 2.40
C ASN A 17 -6.28 7.48 1.66
N ILE A 18 -6.10 8.64 2.29
CA ILE A 18 -5.07 9.62 1.93
C ILE A 18 -4.38 10.02 3.23
N GLN A 19 -3.05 9.89 3.28
CA GLN A 19 -2.26 10.32 4.43
C GLN A 19 -1.36 11.46 4.02
N LYS A 20 -1.32 12.51 4.82
CA LYS A 20 -0.46 13.68 4.60
C LYS A 20 0.75 13.61 5.53
N TYR A 21 1.81 14.31 5.16
CA TYR A 21 3.00 14.49 6.00
C TYR A 21 3.84 13.23 6.27
N ASN A 22 3.85 12.26 5.33
CA ASN A 22 4.64 11.04 5.49
C ASN A 22 6.12 11.31 5.20
N MET A 23 7.01 10.69 5.98
CA MET A 23 8.47 10.86 5.89
C MET A 23 9.22 9.58 5.51
N TYR A 24 8.53 8.44 5.41
CA TYR A 24 9.14 7.12 5.22
C TYR A 24 8.88 6.52 3.84
N ASP A 25 8.11 7.22 3.01
CA ASP A 25 7.52 6.69 1.78
C ASP A 25 8.05 7.41 0.54
N GLY A 26 9.36 7.69 0.58
CA GLY A 26 10.12 8.42 -0.44
C GLY A 26 10.88 9.58 0.16
N ASP A 27 11.61 10.31 -0.68
CA ASP A 27 12.36 11.49 -0.22
C ASP A 27 11.41 12.65 0.11
N GLY A 28 11.77 13.43 1.14
CA GLY A 28 11.02 14.58 1.61
C GLY A 28 9.68 14.24 2.29
N ILE A 29 8.87 15.27 2.50
CA ILE A 29 7.51 15.15 3.06
C ILE A 29 6.56 14.79 1.92
N ARG A 30 5.74 13.76 2.11
CA ARG A 30 4.90 13.22 1.04
C ARG A 30 3.45 13.01 1.42
N THR A 31 2.58 13.19 0.43
CA THR A 31 1.17 12.80 0.53
C THR A 31 0.99 11.44 -0.12
N LEU A 32 0.51 10.47 0.66
CA LEU A 32 0.25 9.12 0.21
C LEU A 32 -1.20 8.96 -0.18
N VAL A 33 -1.43 8.49 -1.40
CA VAL A 33 -2.75 8.11 -1.89
C VAL A 33 -2.83 6.59 -1.92
N PHE A 34 -3.72 6.01 -1.10
CA PHE A 34 -3.84 4.57 -0.93
C PHE A 34 -4.87 4.00 -1.91
N PHE A 35 -4.39 3.45 -3.03
CA PHE A 35 -5.19 2.79 -4.05
C PHE A 35 -5.70 1.45 -3.55
N GLN A 36 -6.93 1.11 -3.97
CA GLN A 36 -7.58 -0.11 -3.55
C GLN A 36 -7.45 -1.25 -4.58
N GLY A 37 -7.39 -2.47 -4.06
CA GLY A 37 -7.10 -3.71 -4.77
C GLY A 37 -5.63 -4.10 -4.60
N CYS A 38 -5.37 -5.37 -4.26
CA CYS A 38 -4.02 -5.94 -4.29
C CYS A 38 -4.08 -7.38 -4.86
N PRO A 39 -3.15 -7.79 -5.74
CA PRO A 39 -3.10 -9.17 -6.22
C PRO A 39 -2.48 -10.12 -5.20
N LEU A 40 -1.76 -9.60 -4.20
CA LEU A 40 -1.16 -10.38 -3.12
C LEU A 40 -2.12 -10.53 -1.94
N ARG A 41 -1.86 -11.54 -1.10
CA ARG A 41 -2.49 -11.87 0.17
C ARG A 41 -1.42 -12.11 1.23
N CYS A 42 -0.53 -11.12 1.40
CA CYS A 42 0.56 -11.19 2.38
C CYS A 42 0.00 -11.51 3.77
N LYS A 43 0.55 -12.53 4.45
CA LYS A 43 0.13 -12.93 5.81
C LYS A 43 0.21 -11.77 6.83
N TRP A 44 1.03 -10.76 6.55
CA TRP A 44 1.27 -9.57 7.39
C TRP A 44 0.73 -8.25 6.81
N CYS A 45 -0.18 -8.28 5.82
CA CYS A 45 -0.64 -7.06 5.17
C CYS A 45 -1.17 -6.03 6.21
N ALA A 46 -0.58 -4.83 6.22
CA ALA A 46 -0.95 -3.76 7.16
C ALA A 46 -2.25 -3.01 6.75
N ASN A 47 -2.71 -3.22 5.52
CA ASN A 47 -3.88 -2.57 4.93
C ASN A 47 -4.86 -3.60 4.35
N PRO A 48 -5.40 -4.53 5.17
CA PRO A 48 -6.30 -5.57 4.69
C PRO A 48 -7.53 -5.00 3.97
N GLU A 49 -7.99 -3.81 4.34
CA GLU A 49 -9.10 -3.08 3.72
C GLU A 49 -8.84 -2.77 2.24
N GLY A 50 -7.58 -2.62 1.85
CA GLY A 50 -7.14 -2.33 0.49
C GLY A 50 -7.00 -3.56 -0.41
N LEU A 51 -7.21 -4.80 0.09
CA LEU A 51 -6.96 -6.02 -0.69
C LEU A 51 -7.96 -6.25 -1.83
N GLU A 52 -9.23 -5.87 -1.64
CA GLU A 52 -10.32 -6.17 -2.57
C GLU A 52 -10.75 -4.92 -3.35
N LYS A 53 -11.12 -5.09 -4.63
CA LYS A 53 -11.57 -4.02 -5.52
C LYS A 53 -13.01 -3.55 -5.29
N LYS A 54 -13.61 -3.81 -4.12
CA LYS A 54 -15.02 -3.50 -3.80
C LYS A 54 -15.14 -2.65 -2.54
N TYR A 55 -16.24 -1.92 -2.36
CA TYR A 55 -16.48 -1.22 -1.10
C TYR A 55 -16.45 -2.18 0.08
N ARG A 56 -15.83 -1.78 1.19
CA ARG A 56 -15.78 -2.60 2.40
C ARG A 56 -16.24 -1.84 3.62
N ILE A 57 -16.97 -2.54 4.47
CA ILE A 57 -17.39 -2.04 5.77
C ILE A 57 -16.32 -2.35 6.81
N MET A 58 -15.75 -1.31 7.40
CA MET A 58 -14.94 -1.38 8.61
C MET A 58 -15.88 -1.16 9.80
N PHE A 59 -15.93 -2.12 10.73
CA PHE A 59 -16.84 -2.07 11.87
C PHE A 59 -16.11 -2.24 13.21
N LYS A 60 -16.11 -1.17 14.02
CA LYS A 60 -15.56 -1.18 15.38
C LYS A 60 -16.59 -1.72 16.38
N SER A 61 -16.74 -3.04 16.42
CA SER A 61 -17.74 -3.73 17.24
C SER A 61 -17.68 -3.36 18.73
N ASN A 62 -16.47 -3.24 19.31
CA ASN A 62 -16.25 -2.90 20.72
C ASN A 62 -16.78 -1.51 21.12
N SER A 63 -16.99 -0.61 20.15
CA SER A 63 -17.52 0.73 20.38
C SER A 63 -19.00 0.86 19.99
N CYS A 64 -19.61 -0.20 19.43
CA CYS A 64 -20.99 -0.19 18.98
C CYS A 64 -21.95 -0.34 20.16
N ILE A 65 -22.99 0.49 20.18
CA ILE A 65 -24.06 0.44 21.20
C ILE A 65 -25.26 -0.41 20.77
N ASN A 66 -25.16 -1.14 19.65
CA ASN A 66 -26.19 -2.05 19.12
C ASN A 66 -27.57 -1.40 18.89
N CYS A 67 -27.62 -0.10 18.56
CA CYS A 67 -28.87 0.64 18.42
C CYS A 67 -29.69 0.32 17.16
N GLY A 68 -29.15 -0.44 16.20
CA GLY A 68 -29.86 -0.84 14.98
C GLY A 68 -30.05 0.25 13.93
N ALA A 69 -29.68 1.51 14.18
CA ALA A 69 -29.89 2.61 13.24
C ALA A 69 -29.32 2.35 11.83
N CYS A 70 -28.13 1.73 11.76
CA CYS A 70 -27.51 1.35 10.50
C CYS A 70 -28.25 0.24 9.74
N ALA A 71 -28.93 -0.68 10.44
CA ALA A 71 -29.72 -1.75 9.83
C ALA A 71 -30.96 -1.18 9.13
N SER A 72 -31.64 -0.23 9.76
CA SER A 72 -32.84 0.41 9.22
C SER A 72 -32.61 1.21 7.93
N VAL A 73 -31.37 1.64 7.67
CA VAL A 73 -31.04 2.49 6.51
C VAL A 73 -30.22 1.79 5.43
N CYS A 74 -29.77 0.56 5.66
CA CYS A 74 -28.92 -0.17 4.72
C CYS A 74 -29.77 -0.74 3.56
N PRO A 75 -29.64 -0.25 2.32
CA PRO A 75 -30.51 -0.67 1.23
C PRO A 75 -30.26 -2.11 0.77
N VAL A 76 -29.09 -2.67 1.10
CA VAL A 76 -28.68 -4.04 0.73
C VAL A 76 -28.69 -5.01 1.90
N GLY A 77 -29.08 -4.57 3.10
CA GLY A 77 -29.24 -5.47 4.25
C GLY A 77 -27.94 -6.04 4.85
N ILE A 78 -26.80 -5.34 4.74
CA ILE A 78 -25.52 -5.77 5.33
C ILE A 78 -25.57 -5.80 6.87
N HIS A 79 -26.31 -4.87 7.47
CA HIS A 79 -26.35 -4.70 8.92
C HIS A 79 -27.63 -5.33 9.49
N THR A 80 -27.49 -6.16 10.52
CA THR A 80 -28.61 -6.78 11.23
C THR A 80 -28.42 -6.67 12.74
N ILE A 81 -29.52 -6.71 13.49
CA ILE A 81 -29.48 -6.94 14.94
C ILE A 81 -29.89 -8.39 15.18
N SER A 82 -29.01 -9.17 15.81
CA SER A 82 -29.25 -10.57 16.11
C SER A 82 -30.39 -10.72 17.11
N ASN A 83 -31.43 -11.49 16.75
CA ASN A 83 -32.53 -11.78 17.68
C ASN A 83 -32.10 -12.60 18.90
N LYS A 84 -30.95 -13.29 18.83
CA LYS A 84 -30.41 -14.13 19.91
C LYS A 84 -29.52 -13.35 20.86
N THR A 85 -28.57 -12.59 20.31
CA THR A 85 -27.54 -11.91 21.12
C THR A 85 -27.86 -10.44 21.37
N LEU A 86 -28.85 -9.88 20.67
CA LEU A 86 -29.16 -8.45 20.60
C LEU A 86 -27.96 -7.58 20.19
N LYS A 87 -26.97 -8.19 19.52
CA LYS A 87 -25.79 -7.50 19.00
C LYS A 87 -25.93 -7.17 17.53
N HIS A 88 -25.27 -6.09 17.13
CA HIS A 88 -25.12 -5.71 15.74
C HIS A 88 -24.15 -6.66 15.04
N GLU A 89 -24.62 -7.26 13.95
CA GLU A 89 -23.85 -8.15 13.07
C GLU A 89 -23.71 -7.50 11.69
N VAL A 90 -22.56 -7.74 11.06
CA VAL A 90 -22.25 -7.29 9.70
C VAL A 90 -22.13 -8.54 8.84
N ASN A 91 -23.07 -8.74 7.92
CA ASN A 91 -23.02 -9.83 6.96
C ASN A 91 -21.90 -9.57 5.94
N ARG A 92 -20.90 -10.44 5.90
CA ARG A 92 -19.71 -10.30 5.06
C ARG A 92 -19.87 -10.90 3.66
N ASP A 93 -20.97 -11.61 3.41
CA ASP A 93 -21.28 -12.24 2.12
C ASP A 93 -22.05 -11.31 1.17
N ILE A 94 -22.53 -10.16 1.68
CA ILE A 94 -23.25 -9.15 0.89
C ILE A 94 -22.31 -8.01 0.54
N ASP A 95 -22.24 -7.67 -0.75
CA ASP A 95 -21.41 -6.57 -1.23
C ASP A 95 -22.01 -5.21 -0.90
N CYS A 96 -21.17 -4.33 -0.35
CA CYS A 96 -21.54 -2.93 -0.11
C CYS A 96 -21.54 -2.15 -1.42
N ILE A 97 -22.57 -1.32 -1.61
CA ILE A 97 -22.70 -0.42 -2.77
C ILE A 97 -22.13 0.99 -2.52
N GLY A 98 -21.49 1.22 -1.37
CA GLY A 98 -20.84 2.50 -1.09
C GLY A 98 -21.76 3.68 -0.77
N CYS A 99 -23.06 3.47 -0.53
CA CYS A 99 -24.05 4.55 -0.40
C CYS A 99 -23.91 5.48 0.82
N GLY A 100 -23.03 5.20 1.78
CA GLY A 100 -22.77 6.08 2.94
C GLY A 100 -23.84 6.11 4.05
N LYS A 101 -25.09 5.74 3.77
CA LYS A 101 -26.23 5.88 4.71
C LYS A 101 -25.98 5.27 6.10
N CYS A 102 -25.38 4.09 6.18
CA CYS A 102 -25.09 3.43 7.46
C CYS A 102 -24.01 4.13 8.28
N LYS A 103 -23.04 4.77 7.61
CA LYS A 103 -22.00 5.60 8.24
C LYS A 103 -22.63 6.86 8.83
N GLU A 104 -23.50 7.53 8.07
CA GLU A 104 -24.20 8.75 8.51
C GLU A 104 -25.15 8.50 9.69
N ALA A 105 -25.88 7.38 9.67
CA ALA A 105 -26.78 7.00 10.76
C ALA A 105 -26.05 6.52 12.03
N CYS A 106 -24.73 6.32 11.99
CA CYS A 106 -23.98 5.75 13.11
C CYS A 106 -23.60 6.82 14.14
N VAL A 107 -24.39 6.93 15.21
CA VAL A 107 -24.18 7.90 16.30
C VAL A 107 -22.84 7.79 17.05
N LYS A 108 -22.17 6.64 16.97
CA LYS A 108 -20.85 6.39 17.58
C LYS A 108 -19.71 6.36 16.56
N SER A 109 -19.98 6.63 15.29
CA SER A 109 -18.99 6.60 14.20
C SER A 109 -18.17 5.30 14.15
N THR A 110 -18.81 4.17 14.44
CA THR A 110 -18.16 2.84 14.47
C THR A 110 -18.11 2.16 13.12
N ILE A 111 -18.89 2.65 12.16
CA ILE A 111 -18.94 2.17 10.79
C ILE A 111 -18.14 3.13 9.91
N SER A 112 -17.19 2.59 9.15
CA SER A 112 -16.53 3.31 8.06
C SER A 112 -16.67 2.50 6.77
N ILE A 113 -16.73 3.19 5.64
CA ILE A 113 -16.76 2.58 4.31
C ILE A 113 -15.48 2.97 3.60
N VAL A 114 -14.75 1.99 3.07
CA VAL A 114 -13.54 2.17 2.27
C VAL A 114 -13.81 1.81 0.81
N GLY A 115 -13.01 2.37 -0.11
CA GLY A 115 -13.18 2.19 -1.55
C GLY A 115 -13.90 3.35 -2.22
N GLU A 116 -13.74 4.57 -1.70
CA GLU A 116 -14.27 5.77 -2.31
C GLU A 116 -13.69 5.96 -3.71
N GLU A 117 -14.53 6.37 -4.66
CA GLU A 117 -14.07 6.77 -5.99
C GLU A 117 -13.82 8.27 -6.00
N LYS A 118 -12.62 8.66 -6.41
CA LYS A 118 -12.26 10.06 -6.65
C LYS A 118 -11.78 10.24 -8.08
N THR A 119 -12.18 11.36 -8.67
CA THR A 119 -11.64 11.82 -9.96
C THR A 119 -10.18 12.20 -9.80
N ILE A 120 -9.42 12.20 -10.91
CA ILE A 120 -8.01 12.64 -10.88
C ILE A 120 -7.93 14.12 -10.48
N SER A 121 -8.87 14.93 -10.96
CA SER A 121 -8.96 16.34 -10.56
C SER A 121 -9.18 16.54 -9.06
N GLU A 122 -10.04 15.72 -8.43
CA GLU A 122 -10.23 15.75 -6.97
C GLU A 122 -8.99 15.31 -6.21
N LEU A 123 -8.31 14.24 -6.66
CA LEU A 123 -7.08 13.76 -6.03
C LEU A 123 -5.95 14.78 -6.15
N LEU A 124 -5.75 15.35 -7.34
CA LEU A 124 -4.75 16.37 -7.56
C LEU A 124 -5.00 17.58 -6.66
N LYS A 125 -6.25 18.02 -6.52
CA LYS A 125 -6.59 19.12 -5.61
C LYS A 125 -6.16 18.81 -4.16
N ILE A 126 -6.37 17.58 -3.68
CA ILE A 126 -5.96 17.17 -2.32
C ILE A 126 -4.43 17.13 -2.19
N VAL A 127 -3.73 16.63 -3.20
CA VAL A 127 -2.26 16.58 -3.24
C VAL A 127 -1.66 18.01 -3.23
N GLU A 128 -2.26 18.92 -3.98
CA GLU A 128 -1.85 20.33 -4.07
C GLU A 128 -1.96 21.09 -2.73
N GLU A 129 -2.82 20.65 -1.82
CA GLU A 129 -2.95 21.27 -0.49
C GLU A 129 -1.63 21.23 0.31
N ASP A 130 -0.73 20.29 0.01
CA ASP A 130 0.54 20.12 0.73
C ASP A 130 1.76 20.64 -0.06
N ARG A 131 1.56 21.38 -1.16
CA ARG A 131 2.61 21.89 -2.07
C ARG A 131 3.79 22.57 -1.35
N ILE A 132 3.50 23.44 -0.37
CA ILE A 132 4.53 24.17 0.37
C ILE A 132 5.51 23.20 1.05
N PHE A 133 5.02 22.08 1.57
CA PHE A 133 5.87 21.08 2.22
C PHE A 133 6.75 20.35 1.21
N TYR A 134 6.25 20.10 0.01
CA TYR A 134 7.04 19.49 -1.07
C TYR A 134 8.19 20.41 -1.49
N GLU A 135 7.91 21.69 -1.70
CA GLU A 135 8.91 22.70 -2.09
C GLU A 135 10.02 22.87 -1.05
N MET A 136 9.67 22.80 0.24
CA MET A 136 10.65 22.90 1.33
C MET A 136 11.51 21.65 1.53
N SER A 137 10.94 20.46 1.29
CA SER A 137 11.58 19.18 1.64
C SER A 137 12.12 18.40 0.45
N GLY A 138 11.83 18.81 -0.78
CA GLY A 138 12.06 18.01 -1.99
C GLY A 138 11.11 16.82 -2.13
N GLY A 139 9.99 16.84 -1.38
CA GLY A 139 8.99 15.78 -1.35
C GLY A 139 7.97 15.84 -2.49
N GLY A 140 6.81 15.22 -2.29
CA GLY A 140 5.78 15.14 -3.33
C GLY A 140 4.68 14.13 -3.04
N VAL A 141 4.23 13.42 -4.07
CA VAL A 141 3.17 12.42 -3.93
C VAL A 141 3.75 11.00 -3.99
N THR A 142 3.22 10.09 -3.18
CA THR A 142 3.46 8.65 -3.34
C THR A 142 2.13 7.95 -3.55
N LEU A 143 2.03 7.14 -4.60
CA LEU A 143 0.87 6.30 -4.81
C LEU A 143 1.19 4.90 -4.27
N GLY A 144 0.34 4.36 -3.40
CA GLY A 144 0.58 3.07 -2.76
C GLY A 144 -0.70 2.45 -2.21
N GLY A 145 -0.60 1.78 -1.06
CA GLY A 145 -1.74 1.23 -0.32
C GLY A 145 -2.01 -0.25 -0.54
N GLY A 146 -2.81 -0.59 -1.55
CA GLY A 146 -2.94 -1.96 -2.04
C GLY A 146 -1.82 -2.27 -3.02
N GLU A 147 -2.16 -2.50 -4.29
CA GLU A 147 -1.23 -2.45 -5.41
C GLU A 147 -1.73 -1.43 -6.42
N VAL A 148 -1.00 -0.32 -6.55
CA VAL A 148 -1.33 0.79 -7.43
C VAL A 148 -1.51 0.34 -8.89
N LEU A 149 -0.71 -0.63 -9.33
CA LEU A 149 -0.72 -1.13 -10.71
C LEU A 149 -1.92 -2.05 -11.01
N MET A 150 -2.83 -2.26 -10.05
CA MET A 150 -4.16 -2.82 -10.31
C MET A 150 -5.16 -1.82 -10.90
N GLN A 151 -4.82 -0.53 -10.90
CA GLN A 151 -5.57 0.57 -11.51
C GLN A 151 -4.62 1.45 -12.36
N PRO A 152 -3.91 0.87 -13.35
CA PRO A 152 -2.77 1.52 -13.98
C PRO A 152 -3.16 2.79 -14.77
N GLU A 153 -4.34 2.85 -15.39
CA GLU A 153 -4.78 4.02 -16.15
C GLU A 153 -5.02 5.23 -15.23
N ALA A 154 -5.64 5.00 -14.07
CA ALA A 154 -5.89 6.04 -13.09
C ALA A 154 -4.60 6.49 -12.40
N ALA A 155 -3.71 5.54 -12.04
CA ALA A 155 -2.40 5.84 -11.50
C ALA A 155 -1.56 6.68 -12.48
N THR A 156 -1.48 6.26 -13.76
CA THR A 156 -0.77 7.01 -14.81
C THR A 156 -1.32 8.42 -14.96
N SER A 157 -2.65 8.58 -14.98
CA SER A 157 -3.29 9.88 -15.15
C SER A 157 -2.97 10.83 -13.98
N LEU A 158 -2.97 10.32 -12.74
CA LEU A 158 -2.59 11.11 -11.57
C LEU A 158 -1.11 11.48 -11.57
N LEU A 159 -0.22 10.52 -11.85
CA LEU A 159 1.22 10.77 -11.92
C LEU A 159 1.57 11.82 -12.98
N MET A 160 0.98 11.69 -14.17
CA MET A 160 1.15 12.65 -15.27
C MET A 160 0.68 14.05 -14.85
N ALA A 161 -0.49 14.16 -14.20
CA ALA A 161 -1.00 15.43 -13.72
C ALA A 161 -0.11 16.05 -12.63
N CYS A 162 0.39 15.24 -11.68
CA CYS A 162 1.36 15.69 -10.68
C CYS A 162 2.66 16.19 -11.32
N LYS A 163 3.20 15.48 -12.32
CA LYS A 163 4.40 15.90 -13.05
C LYS A 163 4.18 17.22 -13.80
N GLN A 164 3.04 17.38 -14.48
CA GLN A 164 2.69 18.65 -15.14
C GLN A 164 2.60 19.82 -14.16
N ALA A 165 2.18 19.54 -12.91
CA ALA A 165 2.14 20.51 -11.83
C ALA A 165 3.51 20.72 -11.11
N GLY A 166 4.57 20.05 -11.57
CA GLY A 166 5.91 20.14 -10.98
C GLY A 166 6.09 19.39 -9.66
N ILE A 167 5.20 18.44 -9.35
CA ILE A 167 5.24 17.65 -8.11
C ILE A 167 6.04 16.37 -8.35
N ASN A 168 7.00 16.08 -7.46
CA ASN A 168 7.77 14.85 -7.50
C ASN A 168 6.86 13.62 -7.23
N THR A 169 7.12 12.54 -7.93
CA THR A 169 6.24 11.35 -7.97
C THR A 169 6.96 10.08 -7.52
N ALA A 170 6.32 9.31 -6.66
CA ALA A 170 6.79 7.99 -6.28
C ALA A 170 5.64 6.96 -6.33
N ILE A 171 6.00 5.69 -6.52
CA ILE A 171 5.09 4.56 -6.36
C ILE A 171 5.66 3.59 -5.33
N GLU A 172 4.83 3.15 -4.40
CA GLU A 172 5.05 1.93 -3.61
C GLU A 172 4.33 0.76 -4.29
N THR A 173 5.09 -0.29 -4.65
CA THR A 173 4.54 -1.43 -5.41
C THR A 173 5.17 -2.75 -5.01
N CYS A 174 4.37 -3.81 -5.10
CA CYS A 174 4.85 -5.19 -5.11
C CYS A 174 5.33 -5.67 -6.47
N GLY A 175 5.18 -4.87 -7.53
CA GLY A 175 5.67 -5.18 -8.87
C GLY A 175 4.89 -6.27 -9.60
N TYR A 176 3.78 -6.78 -9.06
CA TYR A 176 3.00 -7.85 -9.71
C TYR A 176 2.06 -7.29 -10.78
N THR A 177 2.59 -7.03 -11.98
CA THR A 177 1.82 -6.59 -13.15
C THR A 177 2.49 -7.03 -14.45
N ASN A 178 1.87 -6.77 -15.60
CA ASN A 178 2.51 -7.01 -16.90
C ASN A 178 3.63 -5.98 -17.15
N ILE A 179 4.69 -6.41 -17.83
CA ILE A 179 5.88 -5.59 -18.11
C ILE A 179 5.54 -4.28 -18.85
N ASP A 180 4.67 -4.34 -19.86
CA ASP A 180 4.23 -3.16 -20.61
C ASP A 180 3.51 -2.14 -19.70
N THR A 181 2.79 -2.62 -18.70
CA THR A 181 2.06 -1.77 -17.77
C THR A 181 3.03 -1.02 -16.85
N ILE A 182 4.00 -1.72 -16.27
CA ILE A 182 4.94 -1.08 -15.34
C ILE A 182 5.85 -0.09 -16.07
N LEU A 183 6.30 -0.41 -17.29
CA LEU A 183 7.15 0.49 -18.07
C LEU A 183 6.40 1.76 -18.53
N LYS A 184 5.14 1.64 -18.97
CA LYS A 184 4.31 2.82 -19.29
C LYS A 184 4.11 3.74 -18.08
N VAL A 185 3.86 3.15 -16.91
CA VAL A 185 3.72 3.93 -15.67
C VAL A 185 5.05 4.57 -15.28
N ALA A 186 6.17 3.86 -15.47
CA ALA A 186 7.51 4.31 -15.09
C ALA A 186 7.94 5.63 -15.75
N GLU A 187 7.42 5.96 -16.94
CA GLU A 187 7.65 7.26 -17.60
C GLU A 187 7.24 8.46 -16.73
N PHE A 188 6.30 8.25 -15.80
CA PHE A 188 5.78 9.28 -14.92
C PHE A 188 6.15 9.10 -13.45
N VAL A 189 7.16 8.26 -13.15
CA VAL A 189 7.60 7.97 -11.78
C VAL A 189 9.04 8.43 -11.57
N ASP A 190 9.27 9.27 -10.57
CA ASP A 190 10.62 9.69 -10.19
C ASP A 190 11.35 8.67 -9.32
N LEU A 191 10.60 7.92 -8.50
CA LEU A 191 11.13 6.88 -7.60
C LEU A 191 10.15 5.71 -7.42
N PHE A 192 10.63 4.50 -7.66
CA PHE A 192 9.97 3.27 -7.22
C PHE A 192 10.44 2.86 -5.83
N LEU A 193 9.50 2.67 -4.92
CA LEU A 193 9.67 1.93 -3.67
C LEU A 193 9.18 0.50 -3.93
N PHE A 194 10.11 -0.40 -4.24
CA PHE A 194 9.81 -1.70 -4.80
C PHE A 194 9.99 -2.81 -3.76
N ASP A 195 8.92 -3.53 -3.45
CA ASP A 195 8.95 -4.57 -2.43
C ASP A 195 9.61 -5.87 -2.93
N ILE A 196 10.59 -6.37 -2.18
CA ILE A 196 11.02 -7.77 -2.22
C ILE A 196 10.62 -8.42 -0.90
N LYS A 197 9.60 -9.28 -0.96
CA LYS A 197 9.00 -9.91 0.24
C LYS A 197 9.64 -11.25 0.60
N ASN A 198 10.09 -11.99 -0.40
CA ASN A 198 10.89 -13.21 -0.29
C ASN A 198 11.47 -13.51 -1.67
N ILE A 199 12.74 -13.91 -1.76
CA ILE A 199 13.40 -14.24 -3.03
C ILE A 199 13.04 -15.63 -3.56
N ASN A 200 12.71 -16.58 -2.67
CA ASN A 200 12.30 -17.92 -3.05
C ASN A 200 10.83 -17.90 -3.50
N SER A 201 10.58 -18.33 -4.75
CA SER A 201 9.25 -18.27 -5.37
C SER A 201 8.18 -19.09 -4.65
N ASP A 202 8.49 -20.32 -4.22
CA ASP A 202 7.51 -21.18 -3.56
C ASP A 202 7.15 -20.66 -2.16
N LYS A 203 8.15 -20.18 -1.40
CA LYS A 203 7.91 -19.48 -0.13
C LYS A 203 7.15 -18.18 -0.34
N HIS A 204 7.48 -17.40 -1.38
CA HIS A 204 6.74 -16.18 -1.71
C HIS A 204 5.25 -16.50 -1.98
N ARG A 205 4.95 -17.59 -2.69
CA ARG A 205 3.57 -18.05 -2.90
C ARG A 205 2.89 -18.45 -1.60
N GLU A 206 3.58 -19.15 -0.72
CA GLU A 206 3.02 -19.53 0.58
C GLU A 206 2.70 -18.29 1.45
N LEU A 207 3.58 -17.29 1.44
CA LEU A 207 3.49 -16.10 2.27
C LEU A 207 2.56 -15.01 1.72
N THR A 208 2.40 -14.95 0.39
CA THR A 208 1.71 -13.84 -0.30
C THR A 208 0.64 -14.29 -1.29
N GLY A 209 0.48 -15.58 -1.53
CA GLY A 209 -0.52 -16.14 -2.45
C GLY A 209 -0.09 -16.20 -3.92
N VAL A 210 1.03 -15.59 -4.31
CA VAL A 210 1.53 -15.61 -5.71
C VAL A 210 3.02 -15.92 -5.76
N ARG A 211 3.49 -16.48 -6.87
CA ARG A 211 4.94 -16.60 -7.13
C ARG A 211 5.54 -15.27 -7.57
N ASN A 212 6.86 -15.12 -7.45
CA ASN A 212 7.56 -13.84 -7.61
C ASN A 212 8.36 -13.69 -8.91
N GLU A 213 8.34 -14.64 -9.85
CA GLU A 213 9.19 -14.57 -11.05
C GLU A 213 8.91 -13.28 -11.83
N ARG A 214 7.63 -13.00 -12.08
CA ARG A 214 7.16 -11.76 -12.73
C ARG A 214 7.56 -10.50 -11.97
N ILE A 215 7.55 -10.54 -10.64
CA ILE A 215 7.93 -9.40 -9.80
C ILE A 215 9.41 -9.11 -9.99
N LEU A 216 10.25 -10.14 -9.93
CA LEU A 216 11.69 -10.03 -10.10
C LEU A 216 12.03 -9.61 -11.54
N GLU A 217 11.38 -10.16 -12.56
CA GLU A 217 11.53 -9.75 -13.96
C GLU A 217 11.23 -8.26 -14.15
N ASN A 218 10.10 -7.78 -13.61
CA ASN A 218 9.73 -6.36 -13.66
C ASN A 218 10.76 -5.46 -12.97
N LEU A 219 11.29 -5.88 -11.81
CA LEU A 219 12.34 -5.16 -11.10
C LEU A 219 13.62 -5.04 -11.95
N GLN A 220 14.06 -6.15 -12.55
CA GLN A 220 15.24 -6.15 -13.42
C GLN A 220 15.06 -5.19 -14.59
N GLU A 221 13.87 -5.17 -15.20
CA GLU A 221 13.60 -4.31 -16.33
C GLU A 221 13.58 -2.84 -15.96
N LEU A 222 13.00 -2.48 -14.80
CA LEU A 222 13.07 -1.10 -14.28
C LEU A 222 14.52 -0.65 -14.09
N LEU A 223 15.37 -1.51 -13.49
CA LEU A 223 16.77 -1.20 -13.26
C LEU A 223 17.56 -1.05 -14.56
N LYS A 224 17.37 -1.95 -15.54
CA LYS A 224 18.02 -1.92 -16.86
C LYS A 224 17.60 -0.69 -17.67
N ASN A 225 16.35 -0.26 -17.57
CA ASN A 225 15.84 0.95 -18.22
C ASN A 225 16.14 2.24 -17.44
N LYS A 226 17.02 2.17 -16.42
CA LYS A 226 17.55 3.33 -15.68
C LYS A 226 16.50 4.08 -14.84
N TYR A 227 15.36 3.47 -14.54
CA TYR A 227 14.39 4.04 -13.61
C TYR A 227 14.92 3.96 -12.18
N ASN A 228 14.69 4.99 -11.37
CA ASN A 228 15.16 5.00 -9.99
C ASN A 228 14.35 4.00 -9.15
N VAL A 229 15.05 3.07 -8.51
CA VAL A 229 14.44 2.02 -7.68
C VAL A 229 15.13 1.97 -6.33
N LYS A 230 14.34 2.07 -5.27
CA LYS A 230 14.69 1.76 -3.89
C LYS A 230 14.04 0.43 -3.52
N ILE A 231 14.83 -0.54 -3.10
CA ILE A 231 14.30 -1.83 -2.65
C ILE A 231 13.72 -1.66 -1.24
N ARG A 232 12.56 -2.24 -1.01
CA ARG A 232 11.87 -2.29 0.29
C ARG A 232 11.75 -3.74 0.70
N MET A 233 12.24 -4.08 1.88
CA MET A 233 12.19 -5.45 2.41
C MET A 233 11.40 -5.46 3.71
N PRO A 234 10.09 -5.76 3.68
CA PRO A 234 9.33 -6.08 4.88
C PRO A 234 9.89 -7.33 5.56
N LEU A 235 10.29 -7.23 6.82
CA LEU A 235 10.93 -8.31 7.57
C LEU A 235 10.15 -8.71 8.81
N LEU A 236 10.00 -10.02 8.97
CA LEU A 236 9.24 -10.68 10.02
C LEU A 236 10.06 -11.82 10.60
N LYS A 237 10.25 -11.79 11.91
CA LYS A 237 11.04 -12.76 12.65
C LYS A 237 10.51 -14.18 12.47
N GLY A 238 11.38 -15.09 12.05
CA GLY A 238 11.06 -16.50 11.82
C GLY A 238 10.18 -16.77 10.60
N ILE A 239 9.90 -15.75 9.77
CA ILE A 239 9.01 -15.87 8.60
C ILE A 239 9.78 -15.63 7.31
N ASN A 240 10.51 -14.53 7.20
CA ASN A 240 11.27 -14.17 5.99
C ASN A 240 12.59 -13.43 6.30
N ASP A 241 13.13 -13.64 7.50
CA ASP A 241 14.37 -13.03 7.99
C ASP A 241 15.55 -14.01 8.02
N SER A 242 15.45 -15.17 7.36
CA SER A 242 16.52 -16.16 7.39
C SER A 242 17.74 -15.69 6.59
N GLN A 243 18.94 -16.02 7.07
CA GLN A 243 20.20 -15.60 6.44
C GLN A 243 20.28 -16.02 4.97
N ASP A 244 19.92 -17.28 4.68
CA ASP A 244 19.92 -17.83 3.31
C ASP A 244 19.04 -17.01 2.35
N GLU A 245 17.84 -16.59 2.78
CA GLU A 245 16.94 -15.78 1.96
C GLU A 245 17.46 -14.35 1.74
N ILE A 246 18.02 -13.75 2.79
CA ILE A 246 18.60 -12.41 2.71
C ILE A 246 19.82 -12.42 1.78
N GLU A 247 20.74 -13.37 1.96
CA GLU A 247 21.96 -13.48 1.14
C GLU A 247 21.61 -13.75 -0.33
N LYS A 248 20.66 -14.65 -0.63
CA LYS A 248 20.15 -14.86 -2.01
C LYS A 248 19.52 -13.61 -2.61
N THR A 249 18.84 -12.79 -1.80
CA THR A 249 18.33 -11.49 -2.26
C THR A 249 19.48 -10.56 -2.63
N MET A 250 20.56 -10.55 -1.85
CA MET A 250 21.74 -9.72 -2.16
C MET A 250 22.45 -10.20 -3.42
N GLU A 251 22.61 -11.51 -3.60
CA GLU A 251 23.16 -12.10 -4.83
C GLU A 251 22.36 -11.70 -6.08
N PHE A 252 21.03 -11.69 -5.97
CA PHE A 252 20.15 -11.22 -7.05
C PHE A 252 20.34 -9.72 -7.37
N LEU A 253 20.58 -8.90 -6.35
CA LEU A 253 20.74 -7.43 -6.51
C LEU A 253 22.17 -7.00 -6.90
N LEU A 254 23.17 -7.84 -6.61
CA LEU A 254 24.59 -7.54 -6.81
C LEU A 254 24.94 -7.04 -8.22
N PRO A 255 24.37 -7.57 -9.32
CA PRO A 255 24.65 -7.07 -10.68
C PRO A 255 24.27 -5.60 -10.91
N TYR A 256 23.39 -5.04 -10.06
CA TYR A 256 22.89 -3.67 -10.19
C TYR A 256 23.49 -2.71 -9.16
N LYS A 257 24.42 -3.17 -8.32
CA LYS A 257 25.00 -2.37 -7.23
C LYS A 257 25.54 -1.01 -7.69
N ASP A 258 26.23 -0.97 -8.82
CA ASP A 258 26.87 0.24 -9.34
C ASP A 258 25.94 1.08 -10.24
N TYR A 259 24.68 0.68 -10.39
CA TYR A 259 23.71 1.44 -11.17
C TYR A 259 23.31 2.69 -10.39
N LYS A 260 23.49 3.88 -10.97
CA LYS A 260 23.11 5.16 -10.34
C LYS A 260 21.63 5.24 -9.96
N ASN A 261 20.78 4.49 -10.66
CA ASN A 261 19.35 4.40 -10.43
C ASN A 261 18.96 3.36 -9.37
N PHE A 262 19.90 2.51 -8.91
CA PHE A 262 19.70 1.70 -7.72
C PHE A 262 19.93 2.56 -6.46
N LYS A 263 18.89 2.81 -5.67
CA LYS A 263 18.89 3.72 -4.51
C LYS A 263 19.13 3.01 -3.18
N GLY A 264 19.51 1.74 -3.23
CA GLY A 264 19.74 0.90 -2.06
C GLY A 264 18.50 0.23 -1.52
N ILE A 265 18.62 -0.23 -0.28
CA ILE A 265 17.69 -1.16 0.37
C ILE A 265 17.21 -0.54 1.68
N ASP A 266 15.89 -0.50 1.85
CA ASP A 266 15.24 -0.19 3.12
C ASP A 266 14.73 -1.48 3.76
N LEU A 267 15.20 -1.78 4.96
CA LEU A 267 14.65 -2.83 5.80
C LEU A 267 13.46 -2.26 6.56
N LEU A 268 12.30 -2.90 6.45
CA LEU A 268 11.05 -2.49 7.09
C LEU A 268 10.66 -3.54 8.15
N PRO A 269 11.05 -3.35 9.42
CA PRO A 269 10.68 -4.27 10.48
C PRO A 269 9.16 -4.29 10.67
N TYR A 270 8.61 -5.46 10.94
CA TYR A 270 7.20 -5.64 11.25
C TYR A 270 6.68 -4.69 12.35
N HIS A 271 5.45 -4.22 12.17
CA HIS A 271 4.69 -3.51 13.19
C HIS A 271 3.24 -3.99 13.28
N LYS A 272 2.63 -3.92 14.47
CA LYS A 272 1.26 -4.42 14.73
C LYS A 272 0.13 -3.49 14.29
N MET A 273 0.43 -2.32 13.71
CA MET A 273 -0.57 -1.28 13.39
C MET A 273 -1.74 -1.79 12.51
N GLY A 274 -1.52 -2.80 11.65
CA GLY A 274 -2.55 -3.36 10.79
C GLY A 274 -3.54 -4.32 11.47
N VAL A 275 -3.18 -4.91 12.62
CA VAL A 275 -3.93 -6.02 13.23
C VAL A 275 -5.37 -5.64 13.57
N ASN A 276 -5.58 -4.43 14.11
CA ASN A 276 -6.92 -3.97 14.46
C ASN A 276 -7.85 -3.78 13.24
N LYS A 277 -7.30 -3.63 12.04
CA LYS A 277 -8.09 -3.50 10.81
C LYS A 277 -8.70 -4.84 10.39
N TYR A 278 -8.01 -5.96 10.65
CA TYR A 278 -8.56 -7.31 10.47
C TYR A 278 -9.80 -7.53 11.35
N ASN A 279 -9.71 -7.15 12.64
CA ASN A 279 -10.84 -7.20 13.56
C ASN A 279 -12.04 -6.40 13.05
N GLN A 280 -11.80 -5.19 12.53
CA GLN A 280 -12.86 -4.35 11.95
C GLN A 280 -13.50 -4.94 10.69
N LEU A 281 -12.75 -5.76 9.94
CA LEU A 281 -13.22 -6.49 8.77
C LEU A 281 -13.85 -7.85 9.12
N GLY A 282 -13.80 -8.26 10.39
CA GLY A 282 -14.23 -9.60 10.79
C GLY A 282 -13.37 -10.71 10.19
N ILE A 283 -12.10 -10.42 9.91
CA ILE A 283 -11.13 -11.37 9.37
C ILE A 283 -10.16 -11.73 10.49
N GLU A 284 -9.81 -13.00 10.58
CA GLU A 284 -8.79 -13.46 11.51
C GLU A 284 -7.39 -13.07 11.01
N TYR A 285 -6.56 -12.47 11.88
CA TYR A 285 -5.18 -12.17 11.50
C TYR A 285 -4.37 -13.47 11.36
N PRO A 286 -3.66 -13.69 10.23
CA PRO A 286 -3.01 -14.97 9.95
C PRO A 286 -1.85 -15.32 10.88
N ILE A 287 -1.13 -14.33 11.39
CA ILE A 287 0.06 -14.54 12.23
C ILE A 287 -0.34 -14.57 13.70
N LYS A 288 -0.01 -15.65 14.40
CA LYS A 288 -0.38 -15.89 15.81
C LYS A 288 0.67 -15.41 16.80
N ASP A 289 1.92 -15.76 16.55
CA ASP A 289 3.05 -15.36 17.37
C ASP A 289 3.47 -13.91 17.08
N ASP A 290 4.35 -13.35 17.90
CA ASP A 290 4.89 -12.01 17.67
C ASP A 290 6.11 -12.06 16.73
N PRO A 291 5.99 -11.61 15.46
CA PRO A 291 7.10 -11.69 14.49
C PRO A 291 7.97 -10.42 14.54
N SER A 292 7.93 -9.66 15.63
CA SER A 292 8.72 -8.43 15.78
C SER A 292 10.22 -8.74 15.88
N LEU A 293 11.02 -7.98 15.15
CA LEU A 293 12.49 -8.05 15.20
C LEU A 293 13.01 -7.07 16.26
N ASN A 294 13.95 -7.52 17.09
CA ASN A 294 14.64 -6.65 18.03
C ASN A 294 15.88 -5.99 17.38
N SER A 295 16.57 -5.11 18.11
CA SER A 295 17.77 -4.44 17.57
C SER A 295 18.88 -5.42 17.18
N GLU A 296 19.12 -6.48 17.96
CA GLU A 296 20.15 -7.48 17.66
C GLU A 296 19.86 -8.26 16.38
N ASP A 297 18.58 -8.59 16.15
CA ASP A 297 18.14 -9.24 14.91
C ASP A 297 18.40 -8.33 13.70
N LEU A 298 18.09 -7.04 13.83
CA LEU A 298 18.29 -6.05 12.76
C LEU A 298 19.79 -5.79 12.48
N ASP A 299 20.60 -5.64 13.53
CA ASP A 299 22.05 -5.45 13.41
C ASP A 299 22.70 -6.65 12.72
N ARG A 300 22.24 -7.87 13.04
CA ARG A 300 22.68 -9.10 12.37
C ARG A 300 22.32 -9.10 10.88
N ILE A 301 21.08 -8.76 10.54
CA ILE A 301 20.60 -8.71 9.15
C ILE A 301 21.35 -7.64 8.35
N GLU A 302 21.53 -6.44 8.90
CA GLU A 302 22.36 -5.40 8.29
C GLU A 302 23.80 -5.89 8.07
N GLY A 303 24.36 -6.61 9.05
CA GLY A 303 25.69 -7.20 8.96
C GLY A 303 25.85 -8.17 7.80
N TRP A 304 24.82 -8.97 7.49
CA TRP A 304 24.83 -9.84 6.32
C TRP A 304 24.85 -9.05 5.01
N ILE A 305 24.01 -8.01 4.91
CA ILE A 305 23.88 -7.18 3.70
C ILE A 305 25.16 -6.37 3.45
N LYS A 306 25.78 -5.83 4.50
CA LYS A 306 27.03 -5.04 4.41
C LYS A 306 28.19 -5.81 3.78
N LYS A 307 28.21 -7.15 3.85
CA LYS A 307 29.23 -7.98 3.19
C LYS A 307 29.23 -7.84 1.66
N TYR A 308 28.09 -7.48 1.08
CA TYR A 308 27.93 -7.28 -0.37
C TYR A 308 28.19 -5.82 -0.79
N ASP A 309 28.49 -4.94 0.17
CA ASP A 309 28.71 -3.50 -0.05
C ASP A 309 27.53 -2.87 -0.81
N LEU A 310 26.31 -3.25 -0.41
CA LEU A 310 25.05 -2.67 -0.86
C LEU A 310 24.56 -1.64 0.17
N PRO A 311 24.09 -0.45 -0.26
CA PRO A 311 23.57 0.56 0.66
C PRO A 311 22.28 0.08 1.32
N VAL A 312 22.28 0.00 2.65
CA VAL A 312 21.17 -0.49 3.46
C VAL A 312 20.82 0.49 4.58
N LYS A 313 19.52 0.64 4.87
CA LYS A 313 19.00 1.44 5.99
C LYS A 313 17.81 0.73 6.62
N VAL A 314 17.76 0.68 7.96
CA VAL A 314 16.54 0.29 8.68
C VAL A 314 15.60 1.50 8.77
N VAL A 315 14.36 1.31 8.35
CA VAL A 315 13.28 2.31 8.48
C VAL A 315 12.42 1.91 9.67
N ARG A 316 12.35 2.78 10.68
CA ARG A 316 11.50 2.60 11.87
C ARG A 316 10.36 3.61 11.81
N HIS A 317 9.14 3.10 11.72
CA HIS A 317 7.90 3.87 11.83
C HIS A 317 7.61 4.28 13.28
#